data_AF-A0A382NUA9-F1
#
_entry.id   AF-A0A382NUA9-F1
#
_cell.length_a   1.000
_cell.length_b   1.000
_cell.length_c   1.000
_cell.angle_alpha   90.00
_cell.angle_beta   90.00
_cell.angle_gamma   90.00
#
_symmetry.space_group_name_H-M   'P 1'
#
loop_
_entity.id
_entity.type
_entity.pdbx_description
1 polymer ?
#
loop_
_entity_poly.entity_id
_entity_poly.type
_entity_poly.pdbx_seq_one_letter_code
_entity_poly.pdbx_strand_id
1 'polypeptide(L)'
;MTGCNDLPEFEVVNTQDPNSDYFLDSPKNMVVEAYDDHALIIYYDQTSQADSIIIIRKSLEESAVVIAPIDYGTSFFIDSAGIIVDKTYNYELRFLNEFGVSMVVNTLPYHHEFAAVDSFFSEQLNEHEVRLHWTYCYDEHFAKERSKLSWRINKAIYNESFALDSAVIDTLLGIEPNCNYSFIDQVELGDSIVYTIQLKSPHNLSQLSNPTSLAVDFPQLEMLQWIPINAQEIFLNWRLENVNSEYVQSVLLTSNLSEG
;
A
#
# COMPACT_ATOMS: atom_id res chain seq x y z
N MET A 1 -53.71 -61.33 10.61
CA MET A 1 -52.55 -60.75 9.91
C MET A 1 -52.58 -59.26 10.19
N THR A 2 -52.04 -58.85 11.33
CA THR A 2 -51.88 -57.44 11.71
C THR A 2 -50.55 -56.99 11.14
N GLY A 3 -50.60 -56.06 10.19
CA GLY A 3 -49.42 -55.43 9.62
C GLY A 3 -48.62 -54.75 10.73
N CYS A 4 -47.31 -55.03 10.76
CA CYS A 4 -46.38 -54.12 11.39
C CYS A 4 -46.52 -52.79 10.64
N ASN A 5 -47.01 -51.77 11.33
CA ASN A 5 -46.81 -50.41 10.86
C ASN A 5 -45.30 -50.16 10.97
N ASP A 6 -44.64 -50.01 9.83
CA ASP A 6 -43.27 -49.53 9.80
C ASP A 6 -43.21 -48.22 10.60
N LEU A 7 -42.27 -48.15 11.55
CA LEU A 7 -41.99 -46.94 12.29
C LEU A 7 -41.70 -45.82 11.28
N PRO A 8 -42.07 -44.55 11.56
CA PRO A 8 -41.69 -43.46 10.67
C PRO A 8 -40.17 -43.50 10.50
N GLU A 9 -39.71 -43.65 9.27
CA GLU A 9 -38.30 -43.50 8.93
C GLU A 9 -37.89 -42.10 9.39
N PHE A 10 -37.12 -42.03 10.47
CA PHE A 10 -36.35 -40.85 10.76
C PHE A 10 -35.30 -40.77 9.66
N GLU A 11 -35.55 -39.98 8.61
CA GLU A 11 -34.48 -39.52 7.73
C GLU A 11 -33.50 -38.74 8.60
N VAL A 12 -32.39 -39.39 8.95
CA VAL A 12 -31.29 -38.74 9.65
C VAL A 12 -30.63 -37.82 8.66
N VAL A 13 -31.05 -36.56 8.64
CA VAL A 13 -30.41 -35.51 7.85
C VAL A 13 -29.02 -35.28 8.42
N ASN A 14 -28.01 -35.70 7.66
CA ASN A 14 -26.61 -35.46 7.98
C ASN A 14 -25.95 -34.70 6.84
N THR A 15 -25.80 -33.39 6.98
CA THR A 15 -25.19 -32.51 5.98
C THR A 15 -23.66 -32.59 5.92
N GLN A 16 -23.03 -33.37 6.81
CA GLN A 16 -21.57 -33.48 6.94
C GLN A 16 -21.01 -34.83 6.51
N ASP A 17 -21.85 -35.85 6.32
CA ASP A 17 -21.44 -37.16 5.81
C ASP A 17 -21.43 -37.16 4.28
N PRO A 18 -20.29 -37.35 3.60
CA PRO A 18 -20.21 -37.39 2.15
C PRO A 18 -21.09 -38.46 1.47
N ASN A 19 -21.58 -39.45 2.23
CA ASN A 19 -22.47 -40.50 1.73
C ASN A 19 -23.96 -40.20 1.96
N SER A 20 -24.28 -39.05 2.56
CA SER A 20 -25.66 -38.59 2.77
C SER A 20 -26.19 -37.86 1.55
N ASP A 21 -27.46 -38.08 1.21
CA ASP A 21 -28.15 -37.34 0.15
C ASP A 21 -28.28 -35.84 0.45
N TYR A 22 -28.09 -35.46 1.73
CA TYR A 22 -28.11 -34.07 2.20
C TYR A 22 -26.70 -33.48 2.35
N PHE A 23 -25.65 -34.17 1.90
CA PHE A 23 -24.29 -33.68 2.05
C PHE A 23 -24.11 -32.27 1.46
N LEU A 24 -23.60 -31.36 2.29
CA LEU A 24 -23.27 -30.00 1.91
C LEU A 24 -21.76 -29.87 1.84
N ASP A 25 -21.24 -29.73 0.63
CA ASP A 25 -19.83 -29.49 0.37
C ASP A 25 -19.34 -28.29 1.17
N SER A 26 -18.12 -28.36 1.72
CA SER A 26 -17.53 -27.23 2.45
C SER A 26 -16.90 -26.20 1.50
N PRO A 27 -16.69 -24.94 1.94
CA PRO A 27 -15.92 -23.95 1.19
C PRO A 27 -14.54 -24.47 0.79
N LYS A 28 -14.09 -24.15 -0.43
CA LYS A 28 -12.80 -24.59 -0.99
C LYS A 28 -12.00 -23.39 -1.52
N ASN A 29 -10.69 -23.58 -1.73
CA ASN A 29 -9.77 -22.59 -2.29
C ASN A 29 -9.82 -21.22 -1.60
N MET A 30 -9.89 -21.23 -0.26
CA MET A 30 -10.05 -20.01 0.50
C MET A 30 -8.76 -19.19 0.54
N VAL A 31 -8.86 -17.91 0.20
CA VAL A 31 -7.75 -16.95 0.26
C VAL A 31 -8.23 -15.70 1.00
N VAL A 32 -7.39 -15.18 1.90
CA VAL A 32 -7.64 -13.93 2.60
C VAL A 32 -6.63 -12.91 2.13
N GLU A 33 -7.11 -11.73 1.75
CA GLU A 33 -6.30 -10.59 1.33
C GLU A 33 -6.83 -9.32 1.97
N ALA A 34 -6.04 -8.25 1.94
CA ALA A 34 -6.52 -6.94 2.36
C ALA A 34 -7.42 -6.33 1.28
N TYR A 35 -8.64 -5.94 1.66
CA TYR A 35 -9.51 -5.18 0.76
C TYR A 35 -9.09 -3.71 0.76
N ASP A 36 -9.01 -3.11 1.95
CA ASP A 36 -8.37 -1.83 2.20
C ASP A 36 -7.79 -1.82 3.62
N ASP A 37 -7.30 -0.69 4.12
CA ASP A 37 -6.69 -0.59 5.44
C ASP A 37 -7.67 -0.84 6.61
N HIS A 38 -8.98 -0.95 6.36
CA HIS A 38 -10.00 -1.21 7.36
C HIS A 38 -10.89 -2.42 7.04
N ALA A 39 -10.52 -3.24 6.04
CA ALA A 39 -11.31 -4.40 5.67
C ALA A 39 -10.45 -5.50 5.04
N LEU A 40 -10.86 -6.75 5.27
CA LEU A 40 -10.31 -7.93 4.60
C LEU A 40 -11.31 -8.49 3.59
N ILE A 41 -10.81 -9.09 2.52
CA ILE A 41 -11.60 -9.85 1.56
C ILE A 41 -11.24 -11.33 1.69
N ILE A 42 -12.27 -12.18 1.75
CA ILE A 42 -12.13 -13.63 1.77
C ILE A 42 -12.72 -14.19 0.49
N TYR A 43 -11.88 -14.74 -0.37
CA TYR A 43 -12.28 -15.49 -1.56
C TYR A 43 -12.56 -16.94 -1.19
N TYR A 44 -13.53 -17.57 -1.86
CA TYR A 44 -13.85 -18.98 -1.69
C TYR A 44 -14.67 -19.51 -2.89
N ASP A 45 -14.56 -20.80 -3.17
CA ASP A 45 -15.41 -21.46 -4.15
C ASP A 45 -16.83 -21.64 -3.61
N GLN A 46 -17.82 -21.21 -4.38
CA GLN A 46 -19.23 -21.39 -4.04
C GLN A 46 -19.73 -22.81 -4.36
N THR A 47 -20.83 -23.18 -3.70
CA THR A 47 -21.65 -24.34 -4.05
C THR A 47 -23.09 -23.91 -4.30
N SER A 48 -23.75 -24.51 -5.30
CA SER A 48 -25.16 -24.25 -5.61
C SER A 48 -26.14 -24.81 -4.56
N GLN A 49 -25.63 -25.52 -3.56
CA GLN A 49 -26.42 -26.17 -2.50
C GLN A 49 -26.52 -25.32 -1.22
N ALA A 50 -25.83 -24.18 -1.16
CA ALA A 50 -25.74 -23.32 0.02
C ALA A 50 -26.62 -22.08 -0.11
N ASP A 51 -27.39 -21.78 0.92
CA ASP A 51 -28.20 -20.56 1.01
C ASP A 51 -27.42 -19.41 1.65
N SER A 52 -26.48 -19.75 2.53
CA SER A 52 -25.70 -18.78 3.32
C SER A 52 -24.32 -19.31 3.67
N ILE A 53 -23.45 -18.41 4.10
CA ILE A 53 -22.14 -18.71 4.66
C ILE A 53 -22.04 -18.14 6.08
N ILE A 54 -21.56 -18.97 7.00
CA ILE A 54 -21.18 -18.58 8.35
C ILE A 54 -19.67 -18.33 8.34
N ILE A 55 -19.29 -17.14 8.79
CA ILE A 55 -17.91 -16.68 8.83
C ILE A 55 -17.59 -16.29 10.26
N ILE A 56 -16.59 -16.96 10.83
CA ILE A 56 -16.10 -16.68 12.19
C ILE A 56 -14.70 -16.11 12.05
N ARG A 57 -14.56 -14.80 12.28
CA ARG A 57 -13.25 -14.16 12.39
C ARG A 57 -12.68 -14.44 13.76
N LYS A 58 -11.42 -14.85 13.81
CA LYS A 58 -10.64 -15.05 15.02
C LYS A 58 -9.40 -14.16 14.98
N SER A 59 -9.09 -13.55 16.12
CA SER A 59 -7.81 -12.92 16.43
C SER A 59 -7.35 -13.43 17.81
N LEU A 60 -6.16 -13.01 18.25
CA LEU A 60 -5.63 -13.40 19.57
C LEU A 60 -6.57 -13.02 20.73
N GLU A 61 -7.33 -11.94 20.59
CA GLU A 61 -8.08 -11.31 21.70
C GLU A 61 -9.60 -11.37 21.50
N GLU A 62 -10.05 -11.53 20.25
CA GLU A 62 -11.46 -11.36 19.89
C GLU A 62 -11.93 -12.40 18.88
N SER A 63 -13.23 -12.68 18.90
CA SER A 63 -13.90 -13.46 17.86
C SER A 63 -15.20 -12.76 17.47
N ALA A 64 -15.45 -12.68 16.17
CA ALA A 64 -16.67 -12.11 15.61
C ALA A 64 -17.32 -13.15 14.69
N VAL A 65 -18.65 -13.22 14.71
CA VAL A 65 -19.43 -14.15 13.88
C VAL A 65 -20.33 -13.33 12.96
N VAL A 66 -20.29 -13.66 11.68
CA VAL A 66 -21.16 -13.11 10.65
C VAL A 66 -21.85 -14.26 9.94
N ILE A 67 -23.13 -14.09 9.63
CA ILE A 67 -23.86 -14.97 8.73
C ILE A 67 -24.29 -14.10 7.55
N ALA A 68 -23.84 -14.47 6.36
CA ALA A 68 -24.11 -13.73 5.13
C ALA A 68 -24.84 -14.65 4.13
N PRO A 69 -25.85 -14.15 3.40
CA PRO A 69 -26.45 -14.91 2.31
C PRO A 69 -25.43 -15.16 1.20
N ILE A 70 -25.57 -16.29 0.49
CA ILE A 70 -24.78 -16.53 -0.72
C ILE A 70 -25.33 -15.65 -1.85
N ASP A 71 -24.47 -14.83 -2.43
CA ASP A 71 -24.75 -14.17 -3.70
C ASP A 71 -24.06 -14.94 -4.82
N TYR A 72 -24.85 -15.64 -5.65
CA TYR A 72 -24.35 -16.45 -6.76
C TYR A 72 -23.59 -15.65 -7.84
N GLY A 73 -23.58 -14.31 -7.76
CA GLY A 73 -22.78 -13.44 -8.60
C GLY A 73 -21.35 -13.17 -8.09
N THR A 74 -21.00 -13.52 -6.85
CA THR A 74 -19.72 -13.15 -6.22
C THR A 74 -19.10 -14.26 -5.38
N SER A 75 -17.84 -14.64 -5.65
CA SER A 75 -17.12 -15.69 -4.91
C SER A 75 -16.23 -15.13 -3.79
N PHE A 76 -16.72 -14.12 -3.05
CA PHE A 76 -15.98 -13.51 -1.95
C PHE A 76 -16.90 -12.89 -0.88
N PHE A 77 -16.33 -12.58 0.28
CA PHE A 77 -16.95 -11.79 1.34
C PHE A 77 -15.99 -10.70 1.81
N ILE A 78 -16.49 -9.48 2.03
CA ILE A 78 -15.70 -8.38 2.58
C ILE A 78 -16.06 -8.20 4.06
N ASP A 79 -15.08 -8.40 4.92
CA ASP A 79 -15.19 -8.14 6.35
C ASP A 79 -14.61 -6.76 6.69
N SER A 80 -15.49 -5.80 6.96
CA SER A 80 -15.12 -4.45 7.38
C SER A 80 -15.43 -4.15 8.85
N ALA A 81 -15.84 -5.16 9.63
CA ALA A 81 -16.38 -4.93 10.97
C ALA A 81 -15.27 -4.93 12.02
N GLY A 82 -14.59 -3.81 12.23
CA GLY A 82 -13.55 -3.71 13.28
C GLY A 82 -12.24 -4.42 12.92
N ILE A 83 -11.87 -4.41 11.64
CA ILE A 83 -10.53 -4.77 11.20
C ILE A 83 -9.57 -3.61 11.51
N ILE A 84 -8.41 -3.97 12.08
CA ILE A 84 -7.38 -3.03 12.50
C ILE A 84 -6.07 -3.51 11.86
N VAL A 85 -5.27 -2.56 11.40
CA VAL A 85 -3.92 -2.80 10.86
C VAL A 85 -2.98 -3.35 11.94
N ASP A 86 -1.90 -3.99 11.49
CA ASP A 86 -0.88 -4.67 12.29
C ASP A 86 -1.44 -5.77 13.22
N LYS A 87 -2.57 -6.39 12.83
CA LYS A 87 -3.15 -7.55 13.51
C LYS A 87 -3.22 -8.76 12.60
N THR A 88 -3.15 -9.95 13.21
CA THR A 88 -3.28 -11.23 12.51
C THR A 88 -4.68 -11.80 12.70
N TYR A 89 -5.29 -12.22 11.60
CA TYR A 89 -6.63 -12.76 11.54
C TYR A 89 -6.63 -14.15 10.91
N ASN A 90 -7.51 -15.02 11.39
CA ASN A 90 -7.85 -16.26 10.73
C ASN A 90 -9.37 -16.43 10.72
N TYR A 91 -9.88 -17.10 9.69
CA TYR A 91 -11.32 -17.24 9.49
C TYR A 91 -11.72 -18.71 9.50
N GLU A 92 -12.86 -19.01 10.12
CA GLU A 92 -13.55 -20.29 9.96
C GLU A 92 -14.79 -20.07 9.09
N LEU A 93 -14.93 -20.84 8.02
CA LEU A 93 -16.04 -20.75 7.09
C LEU A 93 -16.84 -22.07 7.11
N ARG A 94 -18.17 -21.93 7.00
CA ARG A 94 -19.12 -23.04 6.82
C ARG A 94 -20.24 -22.60 5.91
N PHE A 95 -20.65 -23.42 4.96
CA PHE A 95 -21.90 -23.21 4.27
C PHE A 95 -23.09 -23.66 5.12
N LEU A 96 -24.22 -23.01 4.92
CA LEU A 96 -25.49 -23.25 5.59
C LEU A 96 -26.58 -23.33 4.52
N ASN A 97 -27.46 -24.31 4.64
CA ASN A 97 -28.72 -24.38 3.92
C ASN A 97 -29.86 -24.81 4.86
N GLU A 98 -31.07 -25.01 4.32
CA GLU A 98 -32.24 -25.44 5.10
C GLU A 98 -32.04 -26.76 5.88
N PHE A 99 -31.14 -27.63 5.43
CA PHE A 99 -30.88 -28.94 6.03
C PHE A 99 -29.79 -28.93 7.10
N GLY A 100 -28.89 -27.93 7.10
CA GLY A 100 -27.82 -27.83 8.09
C GLY A 100 -26.55 -27.15 7.56
N VAL A 101 -25.40 -27.51 8.14
CA VAL A 101 -24.12 -26.84 7.89
C VAL A 101 -23.05 -27.80 7.38
N SER A 102 -22.22 -27.32 6.46
CA SER A 102 -21.06 -28.05 5.97
C SER A 102 -20.03 -28.30 7.08
N MET A 103 -19.03 -29.13 6.79
CA MET A 103 -17.82 -29.19 7.60
C MET A 103 -17.12 -27.82 7.67
N VAL A 104 -16.42 -27.57 8.77
CA VAL A 104 -15.65 -26.34 8.99
C VAL A 104 -14.35 -26.37 8.20
N VAL A 105 -14.00 -25.22 7.62
CA VAL A 105 -12.70 -25.02 6.98
C VAL A 105 -12.09 -23.75 7.55
N ASN A 106 -10.79 -23.79 7.79
CA ASN A 106 -10.03 -22.67 8.35
C ASN A 106 -9.11 -22.09 7.30
N THR A 107 -8.99 -20.76 7.27
CA THR A 107 -7.95 -20.08 6.50
C THR A 107 -6.61 -20.20 7.21
N LEU A 108 -5.52 -19.97 6.46
CA LEU A 108 -4.24 -19.64 7.07
C LEU A 108 -4.35 -18.28 7.80
N PRO A 109 -3.52 -18.04 8.84
CA PRO A 109 -3.41 -16.73 9.44
C PRO A 109 -2.93 -15.69 8.42
N TYR A 110 -3.60 -14.55 8.38
CA TYR A 110 -3.28 -13.41 7.53
C TYR A 110 -2.90 -12.23 8.40
N HIS A 111 -1.74 -11.63 8.15
CA HIS A 111 -1.31 -10.41 8.84
C HIS A 111 -1.76 -9.19 8.03
N HIS A 112 -2.63 -8.36 8.63
CA HIS A 112 -3.19 -7.19 7.96
C HIS A 112 -2.29 -5.98 8.16
N GLU A 113 -1.43 -5.69 7.20
CA GLU A 113 -0.48 -4.57 7.27
C GLU A 113 -0.94 -3.38 6.43
N PHE A 114 -0.54 -2.17 6.85
CA PHE A 114 -0.65 -0.97 6.03
C PHE A 114 0.75 -0.39 5.83
N ALA A 115 1.49 -1.02 4.92
CA ALA A 115 2.92 -0.78 4.70
C ALA A 115 3.25 0.65 4.27
N ALA A 116 4.46 1.10 4.61
CA ALA A 116 5.04 2.35 4.14
C ALA A 116 5.32 2.29 2.63
N VAL A 117 5.71 3.42 2.05
CA VAL A 117 6.26 3.46 0.67
C VAL A 117 7.62 2.76 0.62
N ASP A 118 7.99 2.17 -0.52
CA ASP A 118 9.24 1.39 -0.61
C ASP A 118 10.48 2.29 -0.74
N SER A 119 10.55 3.09 -1.81
CA SER A 119 11.74 3.89 -2.15
C SER A 119 11.43 5.38 -2.09
N PHE A 120 11.60 6.01 -0.93
CA PHE A 120 11.40 7.45 -0.77
C PHE A 120 12.72 8.23 -0.78
N PHE A 121 12.85 9.21 -1.67
CA PHE A 121 14.02 10.09 -1.72
C PHE A 121 13.65 11.50 -2.21
N SER A 122 14.57 12.43 -1.98
CA SER A 122 14.44 13.83 -2.37
C SER A 122 15.64 14.28 -3.20
N GLU A 123 15.39 15.07 -4.24
CA GLU A 123 16.39 15.66 -5.12
C GLU A 123 16.14 17.18 -5.21
N GLN A 124 17.19 17.97 -5.04
CA GLN A 124 17.10 19.41 -5.29
C GLN A 124 17.11 19.68 -6.81
N LEU A 125 16.12 20.43 -7.30
CA LEU A 125 16.05 20.83 -8.71
C LEU A 125 16.75 22.17 -8.95
N ASN A 126 16.57 23.11 -8.02
CA ASN A 126 17.18 24.45 -8.00
C ASN A 126 17.14 25.03 -6.58
N GLU A 127 17.50 26.29 -6.39
CA GLU A 127 17.54 26.98 -5.09
C GLU A 127 16.15 27.19 -4.42
N HIS A 128 15.06 26.88 -5.13
CA HIS A 128 13.69 27.08 -4.67
C HIS A 128 12.80 25.85 -4.78
N GLU A 129 13.28 24.76 -5.37
CA GLU A 129 12.45 23.59 -5.67
C GLU A 129 13.16 22.29 -5.32
N VAL A 130 12.44 21.44 -4.61
CA VAL A 130 12.83 20.06 -4.29
C VAL A 130 11.80 19.11 -4.89
N ARG A 131 12.27 18.09 -5.58
CA ARG A 131 11.45 16.99 -6.05
C ARG A 131 11.51 15.82 -5.06
N LEU A 132 10.35 15.39 -4.62
CA LEU A 132 10.16 14.19 -3.83
C LEU A 132 9.73 13.06 -4.77
N HIS A 133 10.32 11.89 -4.58
CA HIS A 133 10.05 10.69 -5.34
C HIS A 133 9.73 9.53 -4.42
N TRP A 134 8.68 8.77 -4.72
CA TRP A 134 8.38 7.53 -4.03
C TRP A 134 7.76 6.48 -4.94
N THR A 135 7.85 5.22 -4.49
CA THR A 135 7.22 4.07 -5.13
C THR A 135 6.20 3.42 -4.20
N TYR A 136 5.04 3.06 -4.74
CA TYR A 136 4.01 2.33 -4.00
C TYR A 136 3.00 1.67 -4.94
N CYS A 137 3.03 0.34 -5.06
CA CYS A 137 2.08 -0.40 -5.89
C CYS A 137 0.81 -0.73 -5.11
N TYR A 138 -0.20 0.15 -5.16
CA TYR A 138 -1.44 -0.01 -4.39
C TYR A 138 -2.12 -1.38 -4.62
N ASP A 139 -2.16 -1.86 -5.87
CA ASP A 139 -2.82 -3.12 -6.24
C ASP A 139 -2.09 -4.36 -5.71
N GLU A 140 -0.83 -4.23 -5.27
CA GLU A 140 -0.10 -5.32 -4.59
C GLU A 140 -0.46 -5.41 -3.10
N HIS A 141 -1.04 -4.35 -2.53
CA HIS A 141 -1.40 -4.29 -1.11
C HIS A 141 -2.90 -4.42 -0.86
N PHE A 142 -3.74 -3.95 -1.78
CA PHE A 142 -5.19 -3.85 -1.56
C PHE A 142 -6.01 -4.24 -2.78
N ALA A 143 -7.01 -5.08 -2.58
CA ALA A 143 -7.92 -5.51 -3.64
C ALA A 143 -8.98 -4.45 -4.04
N LYS A 144 -9.21 -3.43 -3.20
CA LYS A 144 -10.24 -2.40 -3.45
C LYS A 144 -9.78 -1.41 -4.52
N GLU A 145 -10.43 -1.43 -5.67
CA GLU A 145 -10.18 -0.47 -6.74
C GLU A 145 -10.24 0.99 -6.28
N ARG A 146 -9.25 1.79 -6.72
CA ARG A 146 -9.21 3.24 -6.54
C ARG A 146 -8.68 3.91 -7.80
N SER A 147 -9.04 5.18 -7.98
CA SER A 147 -8.49 6.00 -9.05
C SER A 147 -7.42 6.97 -8.56
N LYS A 148 -7.38 7.24 -7.25
CA LYS A 148 -6.49 8.24 -6.63
C LYS A 148 -6.04 7.79 -5.24
N LEU A 149 -4.85 8.25 -4.87
CA LEU A 149 -4.21 8.04 -3.58
C LEU A 149 -3.93 9.37 -2.90
N SER A 150 -4.27 9.44 -1.62
CA SER A 150 -4.09 10.63 -0.79
C SER A 150 -2.81 10.46 0.02
N TRP A 151 -1.85 11.34 -0.15
CA TRP A 151 -0.54 11.28 0.48
C TRP A 151 -0.40 12.36 1.53
N ARG A 152 0.27 12.03 2.64
CA ARG A 152 0.66 12.97 3.68
C ARG A 152 2.18 13.03 3.74
N ILE A 153 2.74 14.19 3.46
CA ILE A 153 4.17 14.46 3.55
C ILE A 153 4.40 15.35 4.78
N ASN A 154 5.25 14.89 5.70
CA ASN A 154 5.69 15.70 6.83
C ASN A 154 7.06 16.29 6.48
N LYS A 155 7.16 17.61 6.55
CA LYS A 155 8.37 18.41 6.30
C LYS A 155 8.84 19.01 7.61
N ALA A 156 10.11 18.84 7.94
CA ALA A 156 10.76 19.51 9.06
C ALA A 156 11.99 20.28 8.54
N ILE A 157 12.06 21.57 8.86
CA ILE A 157 13.13 22.46 8.43
C ILE A 157 14.06 22.71 9.61
N TYR A 158 15.36 22.61 9.36
CA TYR A 158 16.44 22.78 10.32
C TYR A 158 17.43 23.84 9.86
N ASN A 159 17.99 24.57 10.82
CA ASN A 159 19.17 25.40 10.63
C ASN A 159 20.14 25.15 11.79
N GLU A 160 21.42 24.93 11.47
CA GLU A 160 22.50 24.71 12.45
C GLU A 160 22.11 23.75 13.61
N SER A 161 21.36 22.69 13.28
CA SER A 161 20.88 21.63 14.19
C SER A 161 19.64 21.93 15.05
N PHE A 162 18.93 23.04 14.84
CA PHE A 162 17.65 23.32 15.50
C PHE A 162 16.48 23.26 14.52
N ALA A 163 15.37 22.64 14.94
CA ALA A 163 14.13 22.67 14.18
C ALA A 163 13.57 24.10 14.18
N LEU A 164 13.51 24.69 13.00
CA LEU A 164 12.96 26.03 12.77
C LEU A 164 11.44 25.98 12.60
N ASP A 165 10.99 25.06 11.76
CA ASP A 165 9.60 24.97 11.34
C ASP A 165 9.24 23.53 10.93
N SER A 166 7.94 23.25 10.89
CA SER A 166 7.41 22.00 10.36
C SER A 166 6.10 22.23 9.62
N ALA A 167 5.94 21.57 8.50
CA ALA A 167 4.73 21.62 7.68
C ALA A 167 4.21 20.22 7.38
N VAL A 168 2.90 20.12 7.20
CA VAL A 168 2.24 18.92 6.70
C VAL A 168 1.61 19.27 5.37
N ILE A 169 1.97 18.52 4.33
CA ILE A 169 1.48 18.70 2.97
C ILE A 169 0.62 17.48 2.65
N ASP A 170 -0.68 17.69 2.46
CA ASP A 170 -1.60 16.68 1.96
C ASP A 170 -1.76 16.86 0.43
N THR A 171 -1.53 15.80 -0.34
CA THR A 171 -1.68 15.82 -1.81
C THR A 171 -2.47 14.61 -2.31
N LEU A 172 -3.10 14.73 -3.48
CA LEU A 172 -3.93 13.69 -4.08
C LEU A 172 -3.46 13.42 -5.51
N LEU A 173 -2.93 12.22 -5.75
CA LEU A 173 -2.38 11.81 -7.05
C LEU A 173 -3.21 10.67 -7.65
N GLY A 174 -3.25 10.58 -8.98
CA GLY A 174 -3.82 9.41 -9.66
C GLY A 174 -2.97 8.17 -9.44
N ILE A 175 -3.55 6.97 -9.53
CA ILE A 175 -2.73 5.75 -9.51
C ILE A 175 -1.90 5.68 -10.79
N GLU A 176 -0.58 5.56 -10.63
CA GLU A 176 0.37 5.50 -11.73
C GLU A 176 0.65 4.02 -12.07
N PRO A 177 0.58 3.61 -13.36
CA PRO A 177 0.76 2.20 -13.75
C PRO A 177 2.15 1.62 -13.43
N ASN A 178 3.16 2.48 -13.26
CA ASN A 178 4.51 2.10 -12.89
C ASN A 178 4.77 2.26 -11.38
N CYS A 179 3.74 2.56 -10.59
CA CYS A 179 3.78 2.80 -9.16
C CYS A 179 4.72 3.93 -8.71
N ASN A 180 5.18 4.78 -9.62
CA ASN A 180 6.12 5.86 -9.32
C ASN A 180 5.38 7.18 -9.19
N TYR A 181 5.63 7.87 -8.09
CA TYR A 181 4.99 9.14 -7.78
C TYR A 181 6.05 10.22 -7.61
N SER A 182 5.66 11.47 -7.88
CA SER A 182 6.50 12.62 -7.62
C SER A 182 5.69 13.82 -7.16
N PHE A 183 6.33 14.67 -6.35
CA PHE A 183 5.78 15.94 -5.89
C PHE A 183 6.88 16.99 -5.86
N ILE A 184 6.56 18.23 -6.26
CA ILE A 184 7.51 19.34 -6.19
C ILE A 184 7.10 20.21 -5.00
N ASP A 185 8.01 20.32 -4.03
CA ASP A 185 7.91 21.23 -2.90
C ASP A 185 8.68 22.52 -3.17
N GLN A 186 8.15 23.64 -2.68
CA GLN A 186 8.81 24.94 -2.73
C GLN A 186 9.59 25.17 -1.43
N VAL A 187 10.84 25.59 -1.56
CA VAL A 187 11.81 25.66 -0.46
C VAL A 187 12.59 26.97 -0.49
N GLU A 188 13.23 27.32 0.63
CA GLU A 188 14.13 28.47 0.70
C GLU A 188 15.59 28.02 0.67
N LEU A 189 16.43 28.83 0.03
CA LEU A 189 17.88 28.62 0.02
C LEU A 189 18.42 28.67 1.44
N GLY A 190 19.24 27.68 1.79
CA GLY A 190 19.84 27.50 3.11
C GLY A 190 19.05 26.60 4.05
N ASP A 191 17.86 26.13 3.64
CA ASP A 191 17.07 25.18 4.43
C ASP A 191 17.75 23.80 4.47
N SER A 192 17.90 23.22 5.67
CA SER A 192 18.15 21.78 5.81
C SER A 192 16.84 21.08 6.09
N ILE A 193 16.35 20.25 5.17
CA ILE A 193 15.00 19.72 5.22
C ILE A 193 15.01 18.21 5.41
N VAL A 194 14.14 17.72 6.28
CA VAL A 194 13.84 16.29 6.44
C VAL A 194 12.38 16.05 6.05
N TYR A 195 12.18 15.10 5.14
CA TYR A 195 10.86 14.66 4.71
C TYR A 195 10.57 13.25 5.18
N THR A 196 9.30 12.98 5.48
CA THR A 196 8.72 11.64 5.59
C THR A 196 7.39 11.61 4.88
N ILE A 197 6.95 10.43 4.42
CA ILE A 197 5.68 10.28 3.70
C ILE A 197 4.87 9.07 4.19
N GLN A 198 3.55 9.21 4.13
CA GLN A 198 2.57 8.15 4.42
C GLN A 198 1.44 8.19 3.40
N LEU A 199 0.88 7.02 3.07
CA LEU A 199 -0.41 6.91 2.43
C LEU A 199 -1.50 7.17 3.48
N LYS A 200 -2.49 7.99 3.12
CA LYS A 200 -3.60 8.41 3.98
C LYS A 200 -4.89 7.84 3.45
N SER A 201 -5.57 7.06 4.28
CA SER A 201 -6.94 6.62 4.03
C SER A 201 -7.92 7.45 4.89
N PRO A 202 -9.24 7.28 4.72
CA PRO A 202 -10.23 7.84 5.63
C PRO A 202 -10.13 7.33 7.08
N HIS A 203 -9.48 6.18 7.31
CA HIS A 203 -9.47 5.47 8.59
C HIS A 203 -8.10 5.48 9.26
N ASN A 204 -7.02 5.32 8.49
CA ASN A 204 -5.66 5.16 9.02
C ASN A 204 -4.63 5.91 8.17
N LEU A 205 -3.42 6.00 8.73
CA LEU A 205 -2.20 6.32 8.01
C LEU A 205 -1.39 5.02 7.86
N SER A 206 -0.72 4.86 6.72
CA SER A 206 0.25 3.79 6.55
C SER A 206 1.40 3.93 7.54
N GLN A 207 2.25 2.92 7.65
CA GLN A 207 3.54 3.06 8.30
C GLN A 207 4.33 4.22 7.67
N LEU A 208 5.13 4.90 8.50
CA LEU A 208 5.94 6.04 8.09
C LEU A 208 7.13 5.58 7.26
N SER A 209 7.41 6.27 6.15
CA SER A 209 8.62 6.02 5.37
C SER A 209 9.89 6.26 6.19
N ASN A 210 10.99 5.65 5.76
CA ASN A 210 12.30 6.15 6.16
C ASN A 210 12.45 7.62 5.74
N PRO A 211 13.07 8.47 6.57
CA PRO A 211 13.24 9.87 6.23
C PRO A 211 14.25 10.05 5.10
N THR A 212 13.98 11.02 4.23
CA THR A 212 14.98 11.57 3.31
C THR A 212 15.33 12.98 3.75
N SER A 213 16.58 13.38 3.55
CA SER A 213 17.05 14.70 3.94
C SER A 213 17.94 15.31 2.88
N LEU A 214 17.87 16.62 2.73
CA LEU A 214 18.79 17.39 1.91
C LEU A 214 19.01 18.78 2.51
N ALA A 215 20.10 19.42 2.09
CA ALA A 215 20.30 20.85 2.28
C ALA A 215 20.04 21.55 0.94
N VAL A 216 19.25 22.62 0.97
CA VAL A 216 18.96 23.44 -0.21
C VAL A 216 20.09 24.44 -0.35
N ASP A 217 21.07 24.12 -1.18
CA ASP A 217 22.26 24.94 -1.35
C ASP A 217 22.43 25.36 -2.81
N PHE A 218 23.36 26.29 -3.06
CA PHE A 218 23.77 26.56 -4.43
C PHE A 218 24.47 25.33 -5.03
N PRO A 219 24.28 25.06 -6.34
CA PRO A 219 25.04 24.03 -7.03
C PRO A 219 26.54 24.21 -6.82
N GLN A 220 27.21 23.14 -6.43
CA GLN A 220 28.65 23.10 -6.25
C GLN A 220 29.31 22.50 -7.49
N LEU A 221 30.49 22.98 -7.84
CA LEU A 221 31.26 22.43 -8.95
C LEU A 221 31.92 21.11 -8.52
N GLU A 222 31.35 19.98 -8.97
CA GLU A 222 31.89 18.64 -8.74
C GLU A 222 33.21 18.45 -9.49
N MET A 223 33.21 18.89 -10.75
CA MET A 223 34.31 18.65 -11.68
C MET A 223 34.50 19.84 -12.58
N LEU A 224 35.76 20.18 -12.80
CA LEU A 224 36.20 21.05 -13.89
C LEU A 224 37.46 20.46 -14.52
N GLN A 225 37.36 20.09 -15.77
CA GLN A 225 38.46 19.63 -16.60
C GLN A 225 38.59 20.55 -17.80
N TRP A 226 39.84 20.82 -18.18
CA TRP A 226 40.14 21.59 -19.38
C TRP A 226 41.25 20.93 -20.17
N ILE A 227 41.09 20.91 -21.49
CA ILE A 227 42.06 20.33 -22.42
C ILE A 227 42.36 21.39 -23.47
N PRO A 228 43.61 21.87 -23.59
CA PRO A 228 43.97 22.75 -24.69
C PRO A 228 43.88 21.97 -26.01
N ILE A 229 43.07 22.46 -26.95
CA ILE A 229 42.93 21.84 -28.28
C ILE A 229 44.03 22.40 -29.19
N ASN A 230 44.25 23.71 -29.15
CA ASN A 230 45.32 24.41 -29.87
C ASN A 230 45.61 25.77 -29.19
N ALA A 231 46.36 26.66 -29.86
CA ALA A 231 46.73 27.97 -29.32
C ALA A 231 45.54 28.93 -29.11
N GLN A 232 44.35 28.60 -29.62
CA GLN A 232 43.17 29.47 -29.65
C GLN A 232 41.92 28.82 -29.03
N GLU A 233 41.94 27.50 -28.80
CA GLU A 233 40.77 26.74 -28.36
C GLU A 233 41.09 25.84 -27.15
N ILE A 234 40.16 25.81 -26.20
CA ILE A 234 40.19 24.95 -25.02
C ILE A 234 38.85 24.20 -24.95
N PHE A 235 38.90 22.89 -24.73
CA PHE A 235 37.74 22.10 -24.35
C PHE A 235 37.53 22.19 -22.85
N LEU A 236 36.33 22.55 -22.40
CA LEU A 236 35.95 22.58 -20.99
C LEU A 236 34.87 21.54 -20.74
N ASN A 237 35.12 20.66 -19.76
CA ASN A 237 34.14 19.74 -19.24
C ASN A 237 33.91 20.06 -17.77
N TRP A 238 32.67 20.26 -17.38
CA TRP A 238 32.31 20.56 -16.00
C TRP A 238 31.04 19.83 -15.60
N ARG A 239 30.91 19.59 -14.29
CA ARG A 239 29.75 18.93 -13.69
C ARG A 239 29.42 19.60 -12.37
N LEU A 240 28.14 19.76 -12.09
CA LEU A 240 27.64 20.27 -10.82
C LEU A 240 27.11 19.12 -9.97
N GLU A 241 27.32 19.21 -8.67
CA GLU A 241 26.61 18.40 -7.69
C GLU A 241 25.24 19.02 -7.41
N ASN A 242 24.30 18.16 -7.02
CA ASN A 242 23.04 18.54 -6.37
C ASN A 242 22.07 19.40 -7.20
N VAL A 243 22.28 19.54 -8.51
CA VAL A 243 21.37 20.27 -9.40
C VAL A 243 21.32 19.60 -10.76
N ASN A 244 20.12 19.50 -11.34
CA ASN A 244 19.94 19.09 -12.72
C ASN A 244 20.45 20.21 -13.66
N SER A 245 21.38 19.87 -14.55
CA SER A 245 21.99 20.82 -15.51
C SER A 245 20.99 21.56 -16.40
N GLU A 246 19.78 21.02 -16.58
CA GLU A 246 18.69 21.68 -17.31
C GLU A 246 18.22 22.99 -16.65
N TYR A 247 18.49 23.19 -15.36
CA TYR A 247 18.14 24.40 -14.63
C TYR A 247 19.26 25.48 -14.65
N VAL A 248 20.41 25.19 -15.29
CA VAL A 248 21.50 26.17 -15.39
C VAL A 248 21.22 27.16 -16.53
N GLN A 249 20.91 28.41 -16.17
CA GLN A 249 20.60 29.46 -17.16
C GLN A 249 21.85 30.04 -17.84
N SER A 250 22.96 30.21 -17.10
CA SER A 250 24.20 30.76 -17.64
C SER A 250 25.41 30.30 -16.84
N VAL A 251 26.56 30.22 -17.51
CA VAL A 251 27.85 29.90 -16.89
C VAL A 251 28.82 31.03 -17.20
N LEU A 252 29.36 31.65 -16.16
CA LEU A 252 30.42 32.65 -16.29
C LEU A 252 31.78 32.01 -16.04
N LEU A 253 32.62 32.00 -17.06
CA LEU A 253 34.01 31.57 -16.97
C LEU A 253 34.90 32.81 -16.90
N THR A 254 35.63 32.96 -15.80
CA THR A 254 36.62 34.04 -15.64
C THR A 254 38.02 33.46 -15.70
N SER A 255 38.83 33.92 -16.66
CA SER A 255 40.25 33.61 -16.71
C SER A 255 41.03 34.74 -16.05
N ASN A 256 41.85 34.44 -15.05
CA ASN A 256 42.77 35.42 -14.47
C ASN A 256 44.13 35.41 -15.20
N LEU A 257 44.09 35.30 -16.53
CA LEU A 257 45.28 35.44 -17.35
C LEU A 257 45.64 36.92 -17.35
N SER A 258 46.61 37.30 -16.51
CA SER A 258 47.24 38.61 -16.59
C SER A 258 47.77 38.81 -18.00
N GLU A 259 47.41 39.93 -18.64
CA GLU A 259 48.07 40.37 -19.87
C GLU A 259 49.58 40.39 -19.61
N GLY A 260 50.31 39.51 -20.29
CA GLY A 260 51.77 39.48 -20.32
C GLY A 260 52.30 40.43 -21.38
#